data_AF-A0A413KAI5-F1
#
_entry.id   AF-A0A413KAI5-F1
#
_cell.length_a   1.000
_cell.length_b   1.000
_cell.length_c   1.000
_cell.angle_alpha   90.00
_cell.angle_beta   90.00
_cell.angle_gamma   90.00
#
_symmetry.space_group_name_H-M   'P 1'
#
loop_
_entity.id
_entity.type
_entity.pdbx_description
1 polymer ?
#
loop_
_entity_poly.entity_id
_entity_poly.type
_entity_poly.pdbx_seq_one_letter_code
_entity_poly.pdbx_strand_id
1 'polypeptide(L)' 'MSWMDDGGFEMQAFTAQDGRPMARMSFRTSTSQYYFNLTKTEVQRIRRECNRILKELEASK' A
#
# COMPACT_ATOMS: atom_id res chain seq x y z
N MET A 1 11.96 -3.62 16.97
CA MET A 1 10.70 -3.94 16.27
C MET A 1 10.66 -3.08 15.03
N SER A 2 10.39 -3.67 13.86
CA SER A 2 10.22 -2.88 12.65
C SER A 2 8.83 -2.25 12.69
N TRP A 3 8.67 -1.04 12.17
CA TRP A 3 7.36 -0.38 12.03
C TRP A 3 6.31 -1.22 11.26
N MET A 4 6.74 -2.27 10.54
CA MET A 4 5.86 -3.25 9.90
C MET A 4 5.27 -4.27 10.90
N ASP A 5 5.97 -4.57 12.00
CA ASP A 5 5.53 -5.56 13.00
C ASP A 5 4.50 -4.96 13.98
N ASP A 6 4.47 -3.64 14.14
CA ASP A 6 3.56 -2.91 15.04
C ASP A 6 2.21 -2.55 14.37
N GLY A 7 1.97 -3.02 13.15
CA GLY A 7 0.76 -2.69 12.37
C GLY A 7 0.79 -1.28 11.75
N GLY A 8 1.99 -0.70 11.56
CA GLY A 8 2.17 0.62 10.94
C GLY A 8 1.75 0.67 9.47
N PHE A 9 1.71 -0.48 8.78
CA PHE A 9 1.22 -0.59 7.42
C PHE A 9 0.52 -1.92 7.20
N GLU A 10 -0.64 -1.88 6.55
CA GLU A 10 -1.39 -3.08 6.19
C GLU A 10 -2.12 -2.90 4.85
N MET A 11 -2.20 -3.96 4.06
CA MET A 11 -3.08 -4.02 2.88
C MET A 11 -3.97 -5.26 2.93
N GLN A 12 -5.29 -5.05 2.87
CA GLN A 12 -6.28 -6.14 2.87
C GLN A 12 -7.21 -6.05 1.66
N ALA A 13 -7.54 -7.19 1.05
CA ALA A 13 -8.55 -7.27 0.01
C ALA A 13 -9.96 -7.32 0.63
N PHE A 14 -10.93 -6.66 -0.01
CA PHE A 14 -12.33 -6.71 0.40
C PHE A 14 -13.26 -6.54 -0.82
N THR A 15 -14.53 -6.90 -0.66
CA THR A 15 -15.57 -6.67 -1.67
C THR A 15 -16.38 -5.44 -1.27
N ALA A 16 -16.47 -4.45 -2.16
CA ALA A 16 -17.28 -3.25 -1.94
C ALA A 16 -18.78 -3.58 -1.95
N GLN A 17 -19.62 -2.64 -1.48
CA GLN A 17 -21.08 -2.84 -1.42
C GLN A 17 -21.71 -3.11 -2.79
N ASP A 18 -21.08 -2.63 -3.87
CA ASP A 18 -21.49 -2.86 -5.26
C ASP A 18 -20.89 -4.13 -5.88
N GLY A 19 -20.23 -4.98 -5.09
CA GLY A 19 -19.64 -6.24 -5.52
C GLY A 19 -18.25 -6.14 -6.13
N ARG A 20 -17.67 -4.93 -6.27
CA ARG A 20 -16.34 -4.77 -6.87
C ARG A 20 -15.23 -5.21 -5.90
N PRO A 21 -14.22 -5.98 -6.35
CA PRO A 21 -13.06 -6.30 -5.54
C PRO A 21 -12.16 -5.08 -5.40
N MET A 22 -11.78 -4.76 -4.17
CA MET A 22 -10.92 -3.63 -3.82
C MET A 22 -9.85 -4.06 -2.82
N ALA A 23 -8.86 -3.21 -2.61
CA ALA A 23 -7.90 -3.33 -1.52
C ALA A 23 -8.02 -2.11 -0.60
N ARG A 24 -7.90 -2.28 0.71
CA ARG A 24 -7.72 -1.19 1.66
C ARG A 24 -6.27 -1.15 2.08
N MET A 25 -5.64 0.00 1.91
CA MET A 25 -4.34 0.31 2.48
C MET A 25 -4.56 1.11 3.77
N SER A 26 -4.02 0.61 4.88
CA SER A 26 -3.92 1.30 6.17
C SER A 26 -2.47 1.69 6.38
N PHE A 27 -2.23 2.97 6.65
CA PHE A 27 -0.91 3.50 6.93
C PHE A 27 -0.97 4.36 8.19
N ARG A 28 -0.29 3.92 9.24
CA ARG A 28 -0.20 4.61 10.53
C ARG A 28 1.20 5.18 10.68
N THR A 29 1.23 6.50 10.78
CA THR A 29 2.40 7.28 11.18
C THR A 29 2.32 7.58 12.67
N SER A 30 3.40 8.10 13.26
CA SER A 30 3.41 8.51 14.68
C SER A 30 2.40 9.60 15.02
N THR A 31 1.87 10.31 14.02
CA THR A 31 0.96 11.46 14.21
C THR A 31 -0.41 11.29 13.57
N SER A 32 -0.61 10.29 12.70
CA SER A 32 -1.86 10.12 11.96
C SER A 32 -2.04 8.72 11.38
N GLN A 33 -3.29 8.34 11.16
CA GLN A 33 -3.67 7.11 10.45
C GLN A 33 -4.47 7.44 9.20
N TYR A 34 -4.04 6.87 8.08
CA TYR A 34 -4.63 7.07 6.77
C TYR A 34 -5.18 5.77 6.22
N TYR A 35 -6.35 5.84 5.59
CA TYR A 35 -7.00 4.71 4.92
C TYR A 35 -7.29 5.07 3.47
N PHE A 36 -6.89 4.20 2.55
CA PHE A 36 -7.17 4.34 1.12
C PHE A 36 -7.84 3.08 0.61
N ASN A 37 -8.99 3.22 -0.05
CA ASN A 37 -9.58 2.13 -0.84
C ASN A 37 -9.05 2.24 -2.26
N LEU A 38 -8.42 1.19 -2.73
CA LEU A 38 -7.74 1.09 -4.00
C LEU A 38 -8.45 0.08 -4.89
N THR A 39 -8.70 0.46 -6.12
CA THR A 39 -9.08 -0.46 -7.18
C THR A 39 -7.90 -1.35 -7.57
N LYS A 40 -8.20 -2.46 -8.26
CA LYS A 40 -7.18 -3.36 -8.80
C LYS A 40 -6.12 -2.63 -9.65
N THR A 41 -6.55 -1.69 -10.49
CA THR A 41 -5.65 -0.92 -11.36
C THR A 41 -4.70 -0.03 -10.57
N GLU A 42 -5.18 0.60 -9.49
CA GLU A 42 -4.35 1.43 -8.62
C GLU A 42 -3.31 0.60 -7.87
N VAL A 43 -3.70 -0.58 -7.35
CA VAL A 43 -2.74 -1.52 -6.74
C VAL A 43 -1.65 -1.92 -7.73
N GLN A 44 -2.02 -2.23 -8.97
CA GLN A 44 -1.06 -2.56 -10.02
C GLN A 44 -0.12 -1.38 -10.34
N ARG A 45 -0.62 -0.14 -10.31
CA ARG A 45 0.18 1.06 -10.52
C ARG A 45 1.17 1.26 -9.38
N ILE A 46 0.73 1.13 -8.13
CA ILE A 46 1.60 1.23 -6.94
C ILE A 46 2.73 0.20 -7.05
N ARG A 47 2.43 -1.05 -7.40
CA ARG A 47 3.45 -2.09 -7.60
C ARG A 47 4.52 -1.67 -8.63
N ARG A 48 4.11 -1.03 -9.74
CA ARG A 48 5.05 -0.56 -10.77
C ARG A 48 5.95 0.56 -10.25
N GLU A 49 5.38 1.53 -9.52
CA GLU A 49 6.16 2.63 -8.94
C GLU A 49 7.14 2.16 -7.87
N CYS A 50 6.74 1.22 -7.02
CA CYS A 50 7.64 0.59 -6.05
C CYS A 50 8.84 -0.07 -6.75
N ASN A 51 8.59 -0.85 -7.80
CA ASN A 51 9.65 -1.50 -8.56
C ASN A 51 10.56 -0.48 -9.27
N ARG A 52 10.02 0.64 -9.76
CA ARG A 52 10.81 1.72 -10.38
C ARG A 52 11.76 2.35 -9.36
N ILE A 53 11.24 2.77 -8.21
CA ILE A 53 12.04 3.41 -7.16
C ILE A 53 13.11 2.46 -6.61
N LEU A 54 12.80 1.18 -6.41
CA LEU A 54 13.81 0.21 -5.96
C LEU A 54 14.99 0.13 -6.94
N LYS A 55 14.73 0.08 -8.24
CA LYS A 55 15.79 0.09 -9.27
C LYS A 55 16.62 1.37 -9.24
N GLU A 56 15.99 2.52 -9.07
CA GLU A 56 16.70 3.81 -8.99
C GLU A 56 17.60 3.88 -7.76
N LEU A 57 17.14 3.39 -6.61
CA LEU A 57 17.93 3.32 -5.38
C LEU A 57 19.09 2.33 -5.47
N GLU A 58 18.91 1.19 -6.15
CA GLU A 58 19.99 0.22 -6.40
C GLU A 58 21.03 0.77 -7.37
N ALA A 59 20.63 1.50 -8.40
CA ALA A 59 21.55 2.15 -9.34
C ALA A 59 22.34 3.31 -8.72
N SER A 60 21.85 3.85 -7.60
CA SER A 60 22.51 4.95 -6.85
C SER A 60 23.50 4.44 -5.79
N LYS A 61 23.67 3.12 -5.64
CA LYS A 61 24.68 2.50 -4.78
C LYS A 61 25.96 2.19 -5.55
#